data_AF-A0A9D9WXE2-F1
#
_entry.id   AF-A0A9D9WXE2-F1
#
_cell.length_a   1.000
_cell.length_b   1.000
_cell.length_c   1.000
_cell.angle_alpha   90.00
_cell.angle_beta   90.00
_cell.angle_gamma   90.00
#
_symmetry.space_group_name_H-M   'P 1'
#
loop_
_entity.id
_entity.type
_entity.pdbx_description
1 polymer ?
#
loop_
_entity_poly.entity_id
_entity_poly.type
_entity_poly.pdbx_seq_one_letter_code
_entity_poly.pdbx_strand_id
1 'polypeptide(L)'
;MLSARTILVASLCLSSAPAFAVTMGDIAFTSFNADEDGWSIVALTELTSHGTLYFTDSNWDGDAFATNEGFYAWDTGADAIVAGTVIRFSQIDKSNRSVSIGALNMLRNAALSGTSETLYAYLGETADRPTVFLAAVTTEAPVPATAALTSAGLTAGVNAVSLPESTDYSEYKGARNGHSGYSSYGMLINDPANWSGFTDGSHADAQPAMAAFSVSAVPEASAGWMMLAGLALVAARRRR
;
A
#
# COMPACT_ATOMS: atom_id res chain seq x y z
N MET A 1 34.52 48.11 -36.04
CA MET A 1 33.21 48.36 -35.42
C MET A 1 32.49 47.01 -35.30
N LEU A 2 31.90 46.78 -34.12
CA LEU A 2 31.14 45.64 -33.56
C LEU A 2 30.37 44.75 -34.57
N SER A 3 30.06 43.47 -34.35
CA SER A 3 30.06 42.61 -33.15
C SER A 3 29.83 41.16 -33.59
N ALA A 4 30.56 40.21 -32.99
CA ALA A 4 30.26 38.79 -33.08
C ALA A 4 29.07 38.47 -32.16
N ARG A 5 27.93 38.06 -32.74
CA ARG A 5 26.76 37.59 -32.01
C ARG A 5 26.89 36.10 -31.74
N THR A 6 27.42 35.74 -30.59
CA THR A 6 27.36 34.39 -30.04
C THR A 6 25.92 34.13 -29.56
N ILE A 7 25.20 33.25 -30.25
CA ILE A 7 23.90 32.74 -29.78
C ILE A 7 24.20 31.53 -28.90
N LEU A 8 24.03 31.69 -27.58
CA LEU A 8 24.06 30.60 -26.62
C LEU A 8 22.63 30.04 -26.50
N VAL A 9 22.38 28.84 -27.05
CA VAL A 9 21.14 28.10 -26.80
C VAL A 9 21.35 27.27 -25.55
N ALA A 10 20.77 27.71 -24.43
CA ALA A 10 20.69 26.91 -23.22
C ALA A 10 19.55 25.90 -23.38
N SER A 11 19.87 24.63 -23.61
CA SER A 11 18.90 23.53 -23.50
C SER A 11 18.54 23.34 -22.03
N LEU A 12 17.36 23.82 -21.64
CA LEU A 12 16.77 23.56 -20.35
C LEU A 12 16.21 22.13 -20.36
N CYS A 13 17.01 21.15 -19.92
CA CYS A 13 16.49 19.82 -19.60
C CYS A 13 15.61 19.94 -18.36
N LEU A 14 14.29 20.10 -18.56
CA LEU A 14 13.33 19.89 -17.48
C LEU A 14 13.36 18.40 -17.13
N SER A 15 14.09 18.04 -16.09
CA SER A 15 13.89 16.77 -15.40
C SER A 15 12.52 16.82 -14.73
N SER A 16 11.50 16.20 -15.33
CA SER A 16 10.26 15.93 -14.62
C SER A 16 10.60 15.01 -13.45
N ALA A 17 10.30 15.42 -12.22
CA ALA A 17 10.35 14.49 -11.10
C ALA A 17 9.46 13.28 -11.44
N PRO A 18 9.90 12.04 -11.19
CA PRO A 18 9.04 10.89 -11.36
C PRO A 18 7.76 11.11 -10.55
N ALA A 19 6.60 11.00 -11.20
CA ALA A 19 5.32 11.10 -10.50
C ALA A 19 5.18 9.91 -9.55
N PHE A 20 4.70 10.15 -8.33
CA PHE A 20 4.34 9.09 -7.40
C PHE A 20 3.10 8.36 -7.94
N ALA A 21 3.33 7.31 -8.74
CA ALA A 21 2.29 6.58 -9.45
C ALA A 21 1.99 5.27 -8.72
N VAL A 22 1.06 5.34 -7.77
CA VAL A 22 0.53 4.20 -7.02
C VAL A 22 -0.96 4.08 -7.32
N THR A 23 -1.44 2.86 -7.50
CA THR A 23 -2.81 2.55 -7.88
C THR A 23 -3.45 1.56 -6.92
N MET A 24 -4.73 1.30 -7.12
CA MET A 24 -5.50 0.38 -6.28
C MET A 24 -4.87 -1.01 -6.24
N GLY A 25 -4.64 -1.54 -5.03
CA GLY A 25 -4.01 -2.84 -4.81
C GLY A 25 -2.47 -2.84 -4.87
N ASP A 26 -1.82 -1.70 -5.10
CA ASP A 26 -0.35 -1.59 -5.02
C ASP A 26 0.17 -1.57 -3.57
N ILE A 27 -0.72 -1.42 -2.60
CA ILE A 27 -0.48 -1.65 -1.17
C ILE A 27 -1.61 -2.51 -0.60
N ALA A 28 -1.34 -3.18 0.53
CA ALA A 28 -2.37 -3.89 1.29
C ALA A 28 -2.07 -3.81 2.79
N PHE A 29 -3.11 -3.74 3.63
CA PHE A 29 -2.96 -3.80 5.08
C PHE A 29 -2.54 -5.20 5.52
N THR A 30 -1.60 -5.31 6.45
CA THR A 30 -1.12 -6.58 7.01
C THR A 30 -1.30 -6.68 8.52
N SER A 31 -1.68 -5.60 9.18
CA SER A 31 -2.17 -5.61 10.56
C SER A 31 -3.09 -4.44 10.85
N PHE A 32 -3.94 -4.61 11.86
CA PHE A 32 -4.77 -3.58 12.48
C PHE A 32 -4.68 -3.76 14.01
N ASN A 33 -4.52 -2.68 14.76
CA ASN A 33 -4.43 -2.71 16.21
C ASN A 33 -5.07 -1.42 16.80
N ALA A 34 -6.33 -1.50 17.21
CA ALA A 34 -7.02 -0.42 17.89
C ALA A 34 -6.47 -0.18 19.31
N ASP A 35 -5.99 -1.23 20.00
CA ASP A 35 -5.45 -1.10 21.36
C ASP A 35 -4.10 -0.33 21.41
N GLU A 36 -3.26 -0.49 20.38
CA GLU A 36 -1.99 0.24 20.24
C GLU A 36 -2.15 1.61 19.56
N ASP A 37 -3.26 1.80 18.82
CA ASP A 37 -3.38 2.81 17.79
C ASP A 37 -2.31 2.61 16.70
N GLY A 38 -2.40 1.51 15.95
CA GLY A 38 -1.39 1.12 14.97
C GLY A 38 -1.89 0.21 13.85
N TRP A 39 -1.12 0.18 12.76
CA TRP A 39 -1.36 -0.72 11.63
C TRP A 39 -0.05 -1.01 10.90
N SER A 40 -0.09 -1.97 9.97
CA SER A 40 1.01 -2.22 9.04
C SER A 40 0.47 -2.39 7.63
N ILE A 41 1.26 -2.01 6.64
CA ILE A 41 0.98 -2.25 5.23
C ILE A 41 2.16 -2.98 4.58
N VAL A 42 1.90 -3.66 3.48
CA VAL A 42 2.94 -4.12 2.54
C VAL A 42 2.85 -3.33 1.24
N ALA A 43 4.00 -2.94 0.69
CA ALA A 43 4.12 -2.44 -0.67
C ALA A 43 4.09 -3.63 -1.65
N LEU A 44 3.07 -3.75 -2.49
CA LEU A 44 2.96 -4.80 -3.52
C LEU A 44 3.57 -4.37 -4.87
N THR A 45 3.95 -3.11 -4.97
CA THR A 45 4.81 -2.53 -6.01
C THR A 45 5.91 -1.68 -5.36
N GLU A 46 6.86 -1.19 -6.14
CA GLU A 46 7.83 -0.21 -5.64
C GLU A 46 7.16 1.14 -5.38
N LEU A 47 7.35 1.71 -4.18
CA LEU A 47 6.92 3.07 -3.86
C LEU A 47 8.11 4.00 -4.06
N THR A 48 7.99 4.99 -4.96
CA THR A 48 9.08 5.93 -5.18
C THR A 48 9.31 6.81 -3.95
N SER A 49 10.51 7.39 -3.85
CA SER A 49 10.84 8.33 -2.77
C SER A 49 9.97 9.59 -2.82
N HIS A 50 9.79 10.21 -1.65
CA HIS A 50 8.99 11.40 -1.42
C HIS A 50 7.55 11.33 -1.96
N GLY A 51 6.99 10.12 -1.99
CA GLY A 51 5.58 9.90 -2.20
C GLY A 51 4.78 10.30 -0.97
N THR A 52 3.63 10.93 -1.16
CA THR A 52 2.69 11.20 -0.07
C THR A 52 1.47 10.31 -0.22
N LEU A 53 1.18 9.52 0.81
CA LEU A 53 -0.09 8.81 0.99
C LEU A 53 -0.80 9.36 2.22
N TYR A 54 -2.11 9.26 2.21
CA TYR A 54 -2.95 9.64 3.33
C TYR A 54 -3.64 8.42 3.94
N PHE A 55 -3.90 8.52 5.25
CA PHE A 55 -4.67 7.54 6.00
C PHE A 55 -5.75 8.24 6.82
N THR A 56 -6.91 7.62 6.91
CA THR A 56 -8.04 8.10 7.72
C THR A 56 -8.98 6.95 8.07
N ASP A 57 -9.50 6.98 9.29
CA ASP A 57 -10.65 6.22 9.81
C ASP A 57 -11.99 6.93 9.52
N SER A 58 -11.95 8.18 9.09
CA SER A 58 -13.19 8.90 8.72
C SER A 58 -14.09 8.16 7.73
N ASN A 59 -15.38 8.05 8.07
CA ASN A 59 -16.39 7.47 7.19
C ASN A 59 -16.46 8.23 5.86
N TRP A 60 -16.53 7.46 4.77
CA TRP A 60 -16.59 7.97 3.41
C TRP A 60 -17.96 7.66 2.78
N ASP A 61 -18.65 8.70 2.32
CA ASP A 61 -19.99 8.57 1.73
C ASP A 61 -20.01 8.46 0.18
N GLY A 62 -18.85 8.57 -0.45
CA GLY A 62 -18.70 8.61 -1.92
C GLY A 62 -18.31 9.98 -2.47
N ASP A 63 -18.37 11.03 -1.67
CA ASP A 63 -18.05 12.41 -2.07
C ASP A 63 -17.14 13.12 -1.05
N ALA A 64 -17.40 12.95 0.25
CA ALA A 64 -16.63 13.57 1.31
C ALA A 64 -16.41 12.63 2.51
N PHE A 65 -15.32 12.88 3.23
CA PHE A 65 -15.14 12.31 4.55
C PHE A 65 -16.05 13.02 5.56
N ALA A 66 -16.53 12.26 6.55
CA ALA A 66 -17.23 12.81 7.70
C ALA A 66 -16.32 13.73 8.55
N THR A 67 -16.90 14.36 9.58
CA THR A 67 -16.14 15.24 10.50
C THR A 67 -15.74 14.50 11.77
N ASN A 68 -14.57 14.86 12.33
CA ASN A 68 -14.03 14.46 13.66
C ASN A 68 -13.19 13.19 13.80
N GLU A 69 -12.73 12.58 12.71
CA GLU A 69 -11.83 11.41 12.78
C GLU A 69 -10.35 11.75 12.49
N GLY A 70 -9.46 10.77 12.57
CA GLY A 70 -8.01 10.91 12.43
C GLY A 70 -7.59 11.09 10.97
N PHE A 71 -6.63 11.98 10.74
CA PHE A 71 -6.04 12.15 9.41
C PHE A 71 -4.52 12.18 9.51
N TYR A 72 -3.88 11.39 8.65
CA TYR A 72 -2.43 11.23 8.63
C TYR A 72 -1.90 11.40 7.21
N ALA A 73 -0.74 12.04 7.10
CA ALA A 73 0.05 12.09 5.87
C ALA A 73 1.37 11.35 6.08
N TRP A 74 1.67 10.38 5.23
CA TRP A 74 2.92 9.64 5.24
C TRP A 74 3.76 10.00 4.04
N ASP A 75 4.98 10.49 4.29
CA ASP A 75 6.03 10.64 3.28
C ASP A 75 6.86 9.35 3.25
N THR A 76 7.02 8.74 2.07
CA THR A 76 7.74 7.47 1.90
C THR A 76 9.25 7.56 2.20
N GLY A 77 9.81 8.76 2.34
CA GLY A 77 11.21 9.00 2.64
C GLY A 77 12.08 9.23 1.40
N ALA A 78 13.39 9.38 1.61
CA ALA A 78 14.34 9.77 0.56
C ALA A 78 14.68 8.63 -0.42
N ASP A 79 14.50 7.38 -0.01
CA ASP A 79 14.81 6.20 -0.82
C ASP A 79 13.51 5.53 -1.31
N ALA A 80 13.59 4.85 -2.46
CA ALA A 80 12.48 4.04 -2.93
C ALA A 80 12.26 2.82 -2.02
N ILE A 81 10.99 2.50 -1.75
CA ILE A 81 10.61 1.33 -0.97
C ILE A 81 10.34 0.18 -1.94
N VAL A 82 11.19 -0.84 -1.90
CA VAL A 82 11.05 -2.01 -2.78
C VAL A 82 9.79 -2.82 -2.47
N ALA A 83 9.20 -3.41 -3.52
CA ALA A 83 8.06 -4.29 -3.39
C ALA A 83 8.35 -5.46 -2.41
N GLY A 84 7.33 -5.84 -1.65
CA GLY A 84 7.36 -6.82 -0.57
C GLY A 84 7.74 -6.26 0.80
N THR A 85 8.18 -5.00 0.89
CA THR A 85 8.50 -4.37 2.17
C THR A 85 7.25 -4.15 3.01
N VAL A 86 7.32 -4.51 4.29
CA VAL A 86 6.28 -4.21 5.28
C VAL A 86 6.66 -2.94 6.03
N ILE A 87 5.72 -2.00 6.15
CA ILE A 87 5.85 -0.72 6.84
C ILE A 87 4.87 -0.71 8.00
N ARG A 88 5.35 -0.40 9.21
CA ARG A 88 4.55 -0.31 10.42
C ARG A 88 4.37 1.12 10.86
N PHE A 89 3.15 1.42 11.28
CA PHE A 89 2.71 2.66 11.89
C PHE A 89 2.25 2.33 13.30
N SER A 90 2.77 3.04 14.31
CA SER A 90 2.51 2.72 15.71
C SER A 90 2.23 3.97 16.53
N GLN A 91 1.38 3.82 17.56
CA GLN A 91 1.11 4.86 18.55
C GLN A 91 0.64 6.16 17.88
N ILE A 92 -0.22 6.04 16.87
CA ILE A 92 -0.60 7.16 15.99
C ILE A 92 -1.36 8.27 16.70
N ASP A 93 -1.91 8.01 17.87
CA ASP A 93 -2.62 8.98 18.69
C ASP A 93 -1.68 9.65 19.74
N LYS A 94 -0.46 9.12 19.93
CA LYS A 94 0.52 9.59 20.92
C LYS A 94 1.50 10.62 20.34
N SER A 95 2.24 11.28 21.23
CA SER A 95 3.30 12.22 20.85
C SER A 95 4.54 11.53 20.25
N ASN A 96 4.77 10.27 20.58
CA ASN A 96 5.88 9.44 20.10
C ASN A 96 5.48 8.53 18.93
N ARG A 97 4.42 8.87 18.19
CA ARG A 97 4.02 8.18 16.96
C ARG A 97 5.23 7.84 16.10
N SER A 98 5.20 6.69 15.46
CA SER A 98 6.32 6.26 14.62
C SER A 98 5.86 5.57 13.35
N VAL A 99 6.72 5.65 12.33
CA VAL A 99 6.64 4.82 11.14
C VAL A 99 8.02 4.21 10.89
N SER A 100 8.07 2.94 10.49
CA SER A 100 9.35 2.23 10.33
C SER A 100 10.18 2.71 9.15
N ILE A 101 9.54 3.31 8.13
CA ILE A 101 10.19 3.91 6.95
C ILE A 101 9.47 5.21 6.61
N GLY A 102 10.21 6.27 6.35
CA GLY A 102 9.65 7.58 6.01
C GLY A 102 9.23 8.40 7.23
N ALA A 103 8.24 9.27 7.06
CA ALA A 103 7.77 10.17 8.13
C ALA A 103 6.23 10.25 8.15
N LEU A 104 5.64 10.07 9.34
CA LEU A 104 4.20 10.14 9.56
C LEU A 104 3.84 11.47 10.25
N ASN A 105 3.05 12.29 9.57
CA ASN A 105 2.55 13.56 10.08
C ASN A 105 1.07 13.43 10.45
N MET A 106 0.73 13.88 11.64
CA MET A 106 -0.66 14.05 12.04
C MET A 106 -1.23 15.33 11.48
N LEU A 107 -2.40 15.25 10.85
CA LEU A 107 -3.15 16.40 10.38
C LEU A 107 -4.34 16.67 11.31
N ARG A 108 -4.95 15.59 11.81
CA ARG A 108 -5.99 15.62 12.85
C ARG A 108 -5.81 14.40 13.73
N ASN A 109 -5.87 14.59 15.05
CA ASN A 109 -5.71 13.49 16.00
C ASN A 109 -7.04 12.80 16.26
N ALA A 110 -7.08 11.50 16.05
CA ALA A 110 -8.05 10.60 16.66
C ALA A 110 -7.35 9.26 16.96
N ALA A 111 -7.83 8.55 17.96
CA ALA A 111 -7.45 7.17 18.21
C ALA A 111 -8.32 6.26 17.33
N LEU A 112 -7.80 5.11 16.94
CA LEU A 112 -8.61 4.10 16.27
C LEU A 112 -9.64 3.56 17.26
N SER A 113 -10.87 3.36 16.80
CA SER A 113 -11.89 2.73 17.63
C SER A 113 -11.73 1.21 17.64
N GLY A 114 -11.83 0.59 18.82
CA GLY A 114 -12.04 -0.86 18.95
C GLY A 114 -13.44 -1.30 18.51
N THR A 115 -14.36 -0.36 18.30
CA THR A 115 -15.73 -0.62 17.86
C THR A 115 -15.94 -0.08 16.45
N SER A 116 -16.11 -0.99 15.48
CA SER A 116 -16.47 -0.72 14.08
C SER A 116 -15.66 0.40 13.42
N GLU A 117 -14.61 0.02 12.70
CA GLU A 117 -13.67 0.95 12.09
C GLU A 117 -13.50 0.67 10.60
N THR A 118 -13.22 1.69 9.80
CA THR A 118 -12.70 1.52 8.44
C THR A 118 -11.53 2.46 8.20
N LEU A 119 -10.32 1.90 8.22
CA LEU A 119 -9.10 2.62 7.91
C LEU A 119 -8.80 2.53 6.41
N TYR A 120 -8.79 3.69 5.75
CA TYR A 120 -8.43 3.84 4.34
C TYR A 120 -6.98 4.23 4.17
N ALA A 121 -6.38 3.78 3.07
CA ALA A 121 -5.16 4.32 2.50
C ALA A 121 -5.44 4.87 1.10
N TYR A 122 -5.04 6.11 0.83
CA TYR A 122 -5.42 6.80 -0.41
C TYR A 122 -4.39 7.85 -0.85
N LEU A 123 -4.49 8.25 -2.12
CA LEU A 123 -3.86 9.44 -2.68
C LEU A 123 -4.88 10.58 -2.70
N GLY A 124 -4.42 11.81 -2.54
CA GLY A 124 -5.28 12.99 -2.55
C GLY A 124 -4.52 14.25 -2.95
N GLU A 125 -5.24 15.29 -3.37
CA GLU A 125 -4.68 16.64 -3.51
C GLU A 125 -4.35 17.21 -2.12
N THR A 126 -5.23 16.90 -1.17
CA THR A 126 -5.13 17.14 0.27
C THR A 126 -5.74 15.93 0.98
N ALA A 127 -5.54 15.84 2.30
CA ALA A 127 -6.05 14.71 3.07
C ALA A 127 -7.59 14.59 3.04
N ASP A 128 -8.32 15.69 2.89
CA ASP A 128 -9.79 15.70 2.79
C ASP A 128 -10.31 15.59 1.34
N ARG A 129 -9.42 15.46 0.35
CA ARG A 129 -9.77 15.39 -1.08
C ARG A 129 -9.13 14.16 -1.74
N PRO A 130 -9.65 12.94 -1.47
CA PRO A 130 -9.12 11.73 -2.08
C PRO A 130 -9.30 11.76 -3.59
N THR A 131 -8.29 11.29 -4.31
CA THR A 131 -8.30 11.12 -5.77
C THR A 131 -8.33 9.64 -6.15
N VAL A 132 -7.66 8.79 -5.36
CA VAL A 132 -7.61 7.34 -5.56
C VAL A 132 -7.53 6.65 -4.20
N PHE A 133 -8.49 5.77 -3.90
CA PHE A 133 -8.37 4.84 -2.78
C PHE A 133 -7.50 3.64 -3.21
N LEU A 134 -6.53 3.30 -2.37
CA LEU A 134 -5.53 2.28 -2.67
C LEU A 134 -5.88 0.93 -2.04
N ALA A 135 -6.25 0.97 -0.75
CA ALA A 135 -6.66 -0.17 0.05
C ALA A 135 -7.45 0.26 1.28
N ALA A 136 -8.11 -0.69 1.95
CA ALA A 136 -8.73 -0.48 3.26
C ALA A 136 -8.66 -1.73 4.15
N VAL A 137 -8.72 -1.53 5.45
CA VAL A 137 -9.06 -2.56 6.44
C VAL A 137 -10.30 -2.09 7.19
N THR A 138 -11.29 -2.96 7.31
CA THR A 138 -12.53 -2.65 8.04
C THR A 138 -12.84 -3.70 9.09
N THR A 139 -13.31 -3.23 10.24
CA THR A 139 -13.86 -3.99 11.37
C THR A 139 -15.34 -3.63 11.58
N GLU A 140 -15.97 -2.99 10.59
CA GLU A 140 -17.41 -2.75 10.55
C GLU A 140 -18.20 -4.06 10.44
N ALA A 141 -19.47 -4.03 10.85
CA ALA A 141 -20.40 -5.10 10.53
C ALA A 141 -20.51 -5.30 8.99
N PRO A 142 -20.87 -6.50 8.49
CA PRO A 142 -20.77 -6.81 7.04
C PRO A 142 -21.50 -5.84 6.10
N VAL A 143 -22.65 -5.31 6.50
CA VAL A 143 -23.45 -4.37 5.69
C VAL A 143 -22.80 -2.99 5.60
N PRO A 144 -22.49 -2.29 6.72
CA PRO A 144 -21.77 -1.02 6.66
C PRO A 144 -20.37 -1.15 6.03
N ALA A 145 -19.64 -2.24 6.30
CA ALA A 145 -18.37 -2.55 5.65
C ALA A 145 -18.51 -2.53 4.12
N THR A 146 -19.50 -3.25 3.58
CA THR A 146 -19.73 -3.31 2.12
C THR A 146 -20.06 -1.92 1.55
N ALA A 147 -20.88 -1.13 2.25
CA ALA A 147 -21.26 0.20 1.81
C ALA A 147 -20.06 1.15 1.76
N ALA A 148 -19.26 1.18 2.83
CA ALA A 148 -18.08 2.02 2.99
C ALA A 148 -16.99 1.69 1.94
N LEU A 149 -16.73 0.40 1.71
CA LEU A 149 -15.77 -0.03 0.69
C LEU A 149 -16.26 0.30 -0.72
N THR A 150 -17.54 0.07 -1.02
CA THR A 150 -18.09 0.31 -2.36
C THR A 150 -18.11 1.81 -2.70
N SER A 151 -18.41 2.69 -1.73
CA SER A 151 -18.37 4.15 -1.95
C SER A 151 -16.94 4.64 -2.23
N ALA A 152 -15.92 3.96 -1.72
CA ALA A 152 -14.50 4.20 -2.02
C ALA A 152 -14.01 3.52 -3.32
N GLY A 153 -14.86 2.76 -4.01
CA GLY A 153 -14.49 1.95 -5.17
C GLY A 153 -13.64 0.72 -4.83
N LEU A 154 -13.57 0.34 -3.56
CA LEU A 154 -12.85 -0.83 -3.06
C LEU A 154 -13.76 -2.05 -3.00
N THR A 155 -13.16 -3.24 -2.93
CA THR A 155 -13.87 -4.52 -2.86
C THR A 155 -13.16 -5.43 -1.86
N ALA A 156 -13.92 -5.91 -0.86
CA ALA A 156 -13.45 -6.88 0.12
C ALA A 156 -12.94 -8.16 -0.58
N GLY A 157 -11.80 -8.69 -0.14
CA GLY A 157 -11.16 -9.85 -0.77
C GLY A 157 -10.29 -9.53 -1.99
N VAL A 158 -10.30 -8.28 -2.48
CA VAL A 158 -9.52 -7.88 -3.66
C VAL A 158 -8.45 -6.85 -3.30
N ASN A 159 -8.88 -5.69 -2.80
CA ASN A 159 -8.03 -4.56 -2.42
C ASN A 159 -8.38 -4.01 -1.02
N ALA A 160 -9.34 -4.63 -0.34
CA ALA A 160 -9.65 -4.36 1.05
C ALA A 160 -9.88 -5.66 1.81
N VAL A 161 -9.59 -5.66 3.12
CA VAL A 161 -9.89 -6.78 4.02
C VAL A 161 -11.02 -6.39 4.96
N SER A 162 -12.02 -7.26 5.08
CA SER A 162 -13.10 -7.14 6.07
C SER A 162 -12.84 -8.15 7.18
N LEU A 163 -12.39 -7.65 8.32
CA LEU A 163 -12.18 -8.43 9.54
C LEU A 163 -13.51 -8.63 10.28
N PRO A 164 -13.57 -9.53 11.28
CA PRO A 164 -14.72 -9.61 12.16
C PRO A 164 -15.08 -8.26 12.78
N GLU A 165 -16.37 -8.07 13.06
CA GLU A 165 -16.86 -6.83 13.64
C GLU A 165 -16.15 -6.50 14.96
N SER A 166 -15.74 -5.25 15.13
CA SER A 166 -15.06 -4.75 16.34
C SER A 166 -13.80 -5.57 16.69
N THR A 167 -13.02 -5.91 15.67
CA THR A 167 -11.68 -6.50 15.85
C THR A 167 -10.75 -5.49 16.51
N ASP A 168 -10.28 -5.77 17.74
CA ASP A 168 -9.28 -4.94 18.43
C ASP A 168 -7.89 -5.12 17.82
N TYR A 169 -7.51 -6.36 17.52
CA TYR A 169 -6.21 -6.70 16.94
C TYR A 169 -6.30 -7.81 15.90
N SER A 170 -5.59 -7.65 14.80
CA SER A 170 -5.45 -8.71 13.79
C SER A 170 -4.19 -8.50 12.98
N GLU A 171 -3.59 -9.61 12.56
CA GLU A 171 -2.47 -9.59 11.63
C GLU A 171 -2.57 -10.72 10.60
N TYR A 172 -2.00 -10.46 9.43
CA TYR A 172 -1.88 -11.45 8.37
C TYR A 172 -0.87 -12.55 8.75
N LYS A 173 -1.37 -13.79 8.82
CA LYS A 173 -0.64 -15.02 9.16
C LYS A 173 -0.39 -15.94 7.96
N GLY A 174 -0.81 -15.55 6.76
CA GLY A 174 -0.65 -16.34 5.54
C GLY A 174 0.78 -16.36 4.99
N ALA A 175 0.94 -17.00 3.83
CA ALA A 175 2.23 -17.11 3.16
C ALA A 175 2.77 -15.75 2.70
N ARG A 176 4.09 -15.54 2.87
CA ARG A 176 4.84 -14.35 2.42
C ARG A 176 5.92 -14.68 1.39
N ASN A 177 5.94 -15.92 0.91
CA ASN A 177 6.87 -16.42 -0.11
C ASN A 177 6.15 -17.43 -1.01
N GLY A 178 6.80 -17.88 -2.09
CA GLY A 178 6.28 -18.94 -2.95
C GLY A 178 5.37 -18.51 -4.10
N HIS A 179 5.13 -17.20 -4.31
CA HIS A 179 4.39 -16.69 -5.48
C HIS A 179 5.33 -16.04 -6.50
N SER A 180 4.92 -16.02 -7.77
CA SER A 180 5.71 -15.48 -8.88
C SER A 180 5.67 -13.96 -9.00
N GLY A 181 4.81 -13.28 -8.24
CA GLY A 181 4.65 -11.83 -8.28
C GLY A 181 3.99 -11.28 -7.02
N TYR A 182 4.31 -10.05 -6.64
CA TYR A 182 3.80 -9.43 -5.41
C TYR A 182 2.29 -9.21 -5.43
N SER A 183 1.73 -8.82 -6.58
CA SER A 183 0.27 -8.67 -6.76
C SER A 183 -0.52 -9.96 -6.47
N SER A 184 0.11 -11.14 -6.58
CA SER A 184 -0.53 -12.41 -6.23
C SER A 184 -0.80 -12.56 -4.73
N TYR A 185 -0.07 -11.83 -3.87
CA TYR A 185 -0.35 -11.79 -2.43
C TYR A 185 -1.58 -10.95 -2.08
N GLY A 186 -1.99 -10.01 -2.93
CA GLY A 186 -3.12 -9.12 -2.65
C GLY A 186 -4.40 -9.88 -2.29
N MET A 187 -4.74 -10.93 -3.04
CA MET A 187 -5.92 -11.76 -2.73
C MET A 187 -5.76 -12.55 -1.43
N LEU A 188 -4.55 -13.02 -1.10
CA LEU A 188 -4.31 -13.75 0.15
C LEU A 188 -4.41 -12.82 1.36
N ILE A 189 -3.82 -11.63 1.25
CA ILE A 189 -3.83 -10.61 2.30
C ILE A 189 -5.26 -10.10 2.52
N ASN A 190 -6.04 -9.91 1.45
CA ASN A 190 -7.40 -9.41 1.55
C ASN A 190 -8.44 -10.49 1.91
N ASP A 191 -8.03 -11.75 2.06
CA ASP A 191 -8.86 -12.84 2.57
C ASP A 191 -8.75 -12.93 4.11
N PRO A 192 -9.84 -12.63 4.86
CA PRO A 192 -9.81 -12.66 6.32
C PRO A 192 -9.53 -14.06 6.91
N ALA A 193 -9.68 -15.15 6.15
CA ALA A 193 -9.29 -16.47 6.60
C ALA A 193 -7.78 -16.59 6.89
N ASN A 194 -6.97 -15.72 6.27
CA ASN A 194 -5.51 -15.67 6.46
C ASN A 194 -5.09 -14.72 7.60
N TRP A 195 -6.01 -14.33 8.50
CA TRP A 195 -5.75 -13.43 9.62
C TRP A 195 -5.96 -14.08 10.99
N SER A 196 -5.34 -13.53 12.03
CA SER A 196 -5.40 -14.05 13.40
C SER A 196 -6.75 -13.80 14.10
N GLY A 197 -7.40 -12.65 13.86
CA GLY A 197 -8.80 -12.35 14.19
C GLY A 197 -9.12 -12.28 15.69
N PHE A 198 -8.62 -11.26 16.40
CA PHE A 198 -8.89 -11.06 17.83
C PHE A 198 -9.85 -9.87 18.05
N THR A 199 -11.05 -10.16 18.56
CA THR A 199 -12.14 -9.18 18.77
C THR A 199 -12.27 -8.69 20.21
N ASP A 200 -11.43 -9.19 21.11
CA ASP A 200 -11.41 -8.78 22.51
C ASP A 200 -10.01 -8.98 23.11
N GLY A 201 -9.70 -8.22 24.16
CA GLY A 201 -8.48 -8.38 24.95
C GLY A 201 -7.74 -7.07 25.14
N SER A 202 -6.43 -7.17 25.42
CA SER A 202 -5.53 -6.02 25.47
C SER A 202 -4.29 -6.36 24.66
N HIS A 203 -4.18 -5.74 23.50
CA HIS A 203 -3.13 -5.97 22.51
C HIS A 203 -2.26 -4.74 22.27
N ALA A 204 -2.26 -3.77 23.18
CA ALA A 204 -1.45 -2.56 23.08
C ALA A 204 0.06 -2.85 22.94
N ASP A 205 0.53 -3.97 23.51
CA ASP A 205 1.93 -4.42 23.41
C ASP A 205 2.19 -5.36 22.22
N ALA A 206 1.15 -5.75 21.46
CA ALA A 206 1.30 -6.66 20.34
C ALA A 206 2.24 -6.06 19.28
N GLN A 207 3.09 -6.91 18.71
CA GLN A 207 4.08 -6.50 17.72
C GLN A 207 3.80 -7.23 16.41
N PRO A 208 3.09 -6.59 15.45
CA PRO A 208 2.78 -7.19 14.17
C PRO A 208 3.99 -7.73 13.42
N ALA A 209 3.80 -8.81 12.67
CA ALA A 209 4.83 -9.43 11.86
C ALA A 209 5.34 -8.50 10.74
N MET A 210 6.62 -8.11 10.85
CA MET A 210 7.34 -7.25 9.90
C MET A 210 8.12 -8.01 8.81
N ALA A 211 7.94 -9.34 8.71
CA ALA A 211 8.63 -10.14 7.71
C ALA A 211 8.23 -9.70 6.29
N ALA A 212 9.22 -9.35 5.48
CA ALA A 212 9.01 -8.97 4.09
C ALA A 212 8.43 -10.12 3.26
N PHE A 213 7.67 -9.76 2.23
CA PHE A 213 7.23 -10.68 1.20
C PHE A 213 8.35 -10.89 0.19
N SER A 214 8.39 -12.06 -0.43
CA SER A 214 9.36 -12.43 -1.45
C SER A 214 8.70 -13.19 -2.58
N VAL A 215 9.17 -12.96 -3.80
CA VAL A 215 8.72 -13.73 -4.97
C VAL A 215 9.69 -14.87 -5.27
N SER A 216 9.17 -15.99 -5.75
CA SER A 216 10.00 -17.06 -6.29
C SER A 216 10.67 -16.56 -7.56
N ALA A 217 11.98 -16.79 -7.68
CA ALA A 217 12.69 -16.53 -8.92
C ALA A 217 12.01 -17.31 -10.05
N VAL A 218 11.59 -16.60 -11.11
CA VAL A 218 11.13 -17.24 -12.33
C VAL A 218 12.35 -17.97 -12.91
N PRO A 219 12.31 -19.30 -13.09
CA PRO A 219 13.44 -20.01 -13.69
C PRO A 219 13.69 -19.42 -15.08
N GLU A 220 14.85 -18.81 -15.30
CA GLU A 220 15.22 -18.37 -16.64
C GLU A 220 15.18 -19.59 -17.56
N ALA A 221 14.55 -19.46 -18.74
CA ALA A 221 14.69 -20.49 -19.76
C ALA A 221 16.19 -20.62 -20.04
N SER A 222 16.76 -21.81 -19.80
CA SER A 222 18.21 -21.96 -19.88
C SER A 222 18.71 -21.42 -21.21
N ALA A 223 19.83 -20.69 -21.21
CA ALA A 223 20.38 -20.10 -22.43
C ALA A 223 20.53 -21.15 -23.56
N GLY A 224 20.70 -22.43 -23.19
CA GLY A 224 20.68 -23.56 -24.13
C GLY A 224 19.35 -23.76 -24.86
N TRP A 225 18.21 -23.67 -24.17
CA TRP A 225 16.89 -23.78 -24.80
C TRP A 225 16.56 -22.58 -25.68
N MET A 226 16.92 -21.36 -25.26
CA MET A 226 16.76 -20.17 -26.09
C MET A 226 17.66 -20.22 -27.34
N MET A 227 18.90 -20.69 -27.21
CA MET A 227 19.82 -20.87 -28.33
C MET A 227 19.34 -21.96 -29.30
N LEU A 228 18.81 -23.08 -28.79
CA LEU A 228 18.23 -24.15 -29.60
C LEU A 228 16.97 -23.70 -30.35
N ALA A 229 16.09 -22.94 -29.70
CA ALA A 229 14.92 -22.34 -30.35
C ALA A 229 15.35 -21.33 -31.44
N GLY A 230 16.36 -20.50 -31.16
CA GLY A 230 16.96 -19.59 -32.14
C GLY A 230 17.57 -20.32 -33.34
N LEU A 231 18.32 -21.39 -33.11
CA LEU A 231 18.91 -22.23 -34.15
C LEU A 231 17.84 -22.95 -34.99
N ALA A 232 16.78 -23.45 -34.37
CA ALA A 232 15.66 -24.08 -35.06
C ALA A 232 14.92 -23.08 -35.98
N LEU A 233 14.71 -21.84 -35.52
CA LEU A 233 14.14 -20.76 -36.33
C LEU A 233 15.03 -20.38 -37.52
N VAL A 234 16.35 -20.30 -37.33
CA VAL A 234 17.31 -20.04 -38.41
C VAL A 234 17.34 -21.20 -39.41
N ALA A 235 17.30 -22.45 -38.95
CA ALA A 235 17.26 -23.63 -39.79
C ALA A 235 15.95 -23.74 -40.60
N ALA A 236 14.81 -23.37 -40.01
CA ALA A 236 13.52 -23.32 -40.70
C ALA A 236 13.48 -22.23 -41.78
N ARG A 237 14.18 -21.11 -41.57
CA ARG A 237 14.25 -20.00 -42.54
C ARG A 237 15.16 -20.29 -43.73
N ARG A 238 16.18 -21.14 -43.56
CA ARG A 238 17.09 -21.60 -44.63
C ARG A 238 16.50 -22.67 -45.56
N ARG A 239 15.36 -23.25 -45.21
CA ARG A 239 14.66 -24.28 -46.00
C ARG A 239 13.53 -23.71 -46.88
N ARG A 240 13.40 -22.39 -46.97
CA ARG A 240 12.57 -21.67 -47.96
C ARG A 240 13.49 -21.01 -48.98
#